data_AF-A0A3M7BXH0-F1
#
_entry.id   AF-A0A3M7BXH0-F1
#
_cell.length_a   1.000
_cell.length_b   1.000
_cell.length_c   1.000
_cell.angle_alpha   90.00
_cell.angle_beta   90.00
_cell.angle_gamma   90.00
#
_symmetry.space_group_name_H-M   'P 1'
#
loop_
_entity.id
_entity.type
_entity.pdbx_description
1 polymer ?
#
loop_
_entity_poly.entity_id
_entity_poly.type
_entity_poly.pdbx_seq_one_letter_code
_entity_poly.pdbx_strand_id
1 'polypeptide(L)'
;MAYNQYGGGYGQSNPYSTSSSPAPPYGAQGYGGGRNDMEMQPLNQGDGNPFSDQAAAYPGQQPQRDPNATLNACREVGRAIDDLESRLPELQRLQRSFTSGTGGTTNAQIDGMSADIMTGFRGLADRVRRIKGQPDAGNPRNQAQVEALDRRIRRSINAFQQTESQFRREVQEQQRRQYLIVRPDATEQELQEATEAGGDQQIFQQALLNADRRGQAQSALRNVRERHDAIIKIERS
;
A
#
# COMPACT_ATOMS: atom_id res chain seq x y z
N MET A 1 30.44 -3.75 -59.51
CA MET A 1 29.05 -4.26 -59.34
C MET A 1 28.47 -3.44 -58.18
N ALA A 2 27.74 -2.31 -58.29
CA ALA A 2 26.64 -1.86 -59.19
C ALA A 2 25.46 -2.87 -59.14
N TYR A 3 24.20 -2.57 -58.77
CA TYR A 3 23.35 -1.36 -58.90
C TYR A 3 22.06 -1.40 -58.00
N ASN A 4 21.44 -0.21 -57.80
CA ASN A 4 20.01 0.15 -57.54
C ASN A 4 19.28 -0.27 -56.23
N GLN A 5 18.59 0.57 -55.44
CA GLN A 5 17.69 1.75 -55.62
C GLN A 5 16.20 1.41 -55.94
N TYR A 6 15.30 2.25 -55.38
CA TYR A 6 13.82 2.44 -55.50
C TYR A 6 13.03 2.01 -54.23
N GLY A 7 12.11 2.78 -53.63
CA GLY A 7 11.52 4.10 -53.90
C GLY A 7 10.05 4.18 -53.40
N GLY A 8 9.64 5.32 -52.80
CA GLY A 8 8.24 5.81 -52.61
C GLY A 8 7.39 5.13 -51.51
N GLY A 9 6.48 5.77 -50.76
CA GLY A 9 5.89 7.11 -50.76
C GLY A 9 4.40 7.02 -50.32
N TYR A 10 3.92 8.01 -49.54
CA TYR A 10 2.50 8.45 -49.35
C TYR A 10 1.54 7.43 -48.66
N GLY A 11 0.54 7.77 -47.83
CA GLY A 11 -0.13 9.01 -47.50
C GLY A 11 -1.25 8.75 -46.47
N GLN A 12 -1.75 9.85 -45.93
CA GLN A 12 -2.72 10.06 -44.86
C GLN A 12 -4.17 9.96 -45.38
N SER A 13 -5.14 9.48 -44.60
CA SER A 13 -6.53 10.02 -44.65
C SER A 13 -7.45 9.44 -43.57
N ASN A 14 -8.04 10.37 -42.81
CA ASN A 14 -9.10 10.21 -41.82
C ASN A 14 -10.47 10.32 -42.53
N PRO A 15 -11.42 9.38 -42.38
CA PRO A 15 -12.66 9.40 -43.14
C PRO A 15 -13.83 9.89 -42.29
N TYR A 16 -14.14 11.18 -42.35
CA TYR A 16 -15.50 11.74 -42.51
C TYR A 16 -15.50 13.25 -42.23
N SER A 17 -15.50 14.02 -43.31
CA SER A 17 -15.91 15.42 -43.35
C SER A 17 -16.72 15.60 -44.63
N THR A 18 -17.96 16.09 -44.52
CA THR A 18 -18.84 16.73 -45.54
C THR A 18 -20.22 16.75 -44.86
N SER A 19 -20.99 17.85 -44.75
CA SER A 19 -21.29 18.89 -45.73
C SER A 19 -22.03 20.08 -45.08
N SER A 20 -21.64 21.30 -45.49
CA SER A 20 -22.46 22.47 -45.89
C SER A 20 -23.69 22.95 -45.09
N SER A 21 -23.60 24.21 -44.64
CA SER A 21 -24.68 25.15 -44.28
C SER A 21 -25.72 25.36 -45.40
N PRO A 22 -26.94 25.88 -45.13
CA PRO A 22 -27.14 27.35 -45.10
C PRO A 22 -28.23 27.88 -44.11
N ALA A 23 -28.18 29.19 -43.81
CA ALA A 23 -29.20 29.97 -43.08
C ALA A 23 -30.52 30.11 -43.88
N PRO A 24 -31.69 30.42 -43.26
CA PRO A 24 -32.20 31.82 -43.13
C PRO A 24 -33.20 32.02 -41.92
N PRO A 25 -34.15 32.98 -41.89
CA PRO A 25 -34.02 34.41 -41.59
C PRO A 25 -34.96 34.90 -40.44
N TYR A 26 -34.85 36.20 -40.10
CA TYR A 26 -35.70 36.95 -39.17
C TYR A 26 -37.13 37.19 -39.71
N GLY A 27 -38.16 37.17 -38.83
CA GLY A 27 -39.47 37.78 -39.12
C GLY A 27 -40.69 37.36 -38.25
N ALA A 28 -41.14 38.29 -37.39
CA ALA A 28 -42.53 38.63 -37.03
C ALA A 28 -43.52 37.65 -36.34
N GLN A 29 -43.97 38.08 -35.14
CA GLN A 29 -45.36 38.24 -34.67
C GLN A 29 -46.37 37.06 -34.73
N GLY A 30 -46.87 36.60 -33.58
CA GLY A 30 -48.08 35.77 -33.52
C GLY A 30 -48.49 35.28 -32.11
N TYR A 31 -49.68 35.71 -31.68
CA TYR A 31 -50.42 35.48 -30.43
C TYR A 31 -50.64 34.02 -29.96
N GLY A 32 -50.84 33.87 -28.64
CA GLY A 32 -51.55 32.74 -27.97
C GLY A 32 -50.59 31.84 -27.18
N GLY A 33 -50.63 31.72 -25.85
CA GLY A 33 -51.76 31.55 -24.96
C GLY A 33 -51.56 30.19 -24.25
N GLY A 34 -51.06 30.17 -23.02
CA GLY A 34 -50.78 28.90 -22.33
C GLY A 34 -50.05 29.06 -20.99
N ARG A 35 -50.86 29.24 -19.95
CA ARG A 35 -50.64 29.08 -18.49
C ARG A 35 -49.29 28.47 -18.08
N ASN A 36 -48.44 29.29 -17.47
CA ASN A 36 -47.39 28.85 -16.56
C ASN A 36 -47.70 29.46 -15.18
N ASP A 37 -47.90 28.59 -14.20
CA ASP A 37 -47.93 28.92 -12.78
C ASP A 37 -46.59 29.57 -12.39
N MET A 38 -46.60 30.91 -12.31
CA MET A 38 -45.51 31.66 -11.66
C MET A 38 -45.85 31.79 -10.19
N GLU A 39 -45.20 30.98 -9.37
CA GLU A 39 -45.18 31.18 -7.91
C GLU A 39 -44.57 32.55 -7.61
N MET A 40 -45.42 33.43 -7.07
CA MET A 40 -45.11 34.81 -6.74
C MET A 40 -44.04 34.89 -5.65
N GLN A 41 -42.95 35.57 -5.98
CA GLN A 41 -41.93 36.02 -5.05
C GLN A 41 -42.40 37.35 -4.43
N PRO A 42 -42.62 37.47 -3.10
CA PRO A 42 -43.03 38.75 -2.53
C PRO A 42 -41.80 39.66 -2.36
N LEU A 43 -41.76 40.72 -3.15
CA LEU A 43 -40.99 41.92 -2.87
C LEU A 43 -41.63 42.64 -1.66
N ASN A 44 -41.01 42.54 -0.49
CA ASN A 44 -41.28 43.45 0.61
C ASN A 44 -40.07 44.35 0.82
N GLN A 45 -40.26 45.63 0.51
CA GLN A 45 -39.27 46.69 0.57
C GLN A 45 -39.58 47.56 1.79
N GLY A 46 -38.62 47.66 2.71
CA GLY A 46 -38.56 48.78 3.66
C GLY A 46 -38.41 48.39 5.13
N ASP A 47 -37.26 48.80 5.66
CA ASP A 47 -37.05 49.32 7.01
C ASP A 47 -36.89 48.38 8.22
N GLY A 48 -35.71 48.50 8.86
CA GLY A 48 -35.58 48.41 10.31
C GLY A 48 -35.24 47.05 10.93
N ASN A 49 -33.95 46.74 11.06
CA ASN A 49 -33.46 45.94 12.19
C ASN A 49 -33.53 46.83 13.45
N PRO A 50 -34.18 46.39 14.55
CA PRO A 50 -33.41 45.85 15.68
C PRO A 50 -34.17 44.77 16.51
N PHE A 51 -33.45 43.99 17.32
CA PHE A 51 -33.89 42.85 18.19
C PHE A 51 -34.05 41.49 17.47
N SER A 52 -33.05 40.59 17.51
CA SER A 52 -32.62 39.69 18.60
C SER A 52 -33.38 38.35 18.66
N ASP A 53 -32.61 37.26 18.64
CA ASP A 53 -32.94 35.91 19.12
C ASP A 53 -34.13 35.18 18.48
N GLN A 54 -33.88 34.46 17.38
CA GLN A 54 -34.20 33.03 17.29
C GLN A 54 -33.60 32.45 16.00
N ALA A 55 -32.37 31.94 16.07
CA ALA A 55 -31.92 30.97 15.08
C ALA A 55 -32.74 29.69 15.33
N ALA A 56 -33.83 29.53 14.58
CA ALA A 56 -34.60 28.31 14.54
C ALA A 56 -33.72 27.19 13.93
N ALA A 57 -32.98 26.52 14.81
CA ALA A 57 -32.33 25.27 14.50
C ALA A 57 -33.43 24.24 14.20
N TYR A 58 -33.63 23.93 12.92
CA TYR A 58 -34.42 22.78 12.49
C TYR A 58 -33.77 21.51 13.05
N PRO A 59 -34.43 20.76 13.95
CA PRO A 59 -33.94 19.46 14.40
C PRO A 59 -34.56 18.42 13.48
N GLY A 60 -33.79 17.84 12.55
CA GLY A 60 -34.38 16.75 11.75
C GLY A 60 -33.61 16.22 10.55
N GLN A 61 -32.61 16.91 10.02
CA GLN A 61 -31.80 16.31 8.96
C GLN A 61 -30.72 15.41 9.59
N GLN A 62 -31.11 14.18 9.91
CA GLN A 62 -30.15 13.09 10.01
C GLN A 62 -29.30 13.12 8.74
N PRO A 63 -27.96 13.10 8.84
CA PRO A 63 -27.11 13.06 7.65
C PRO A 63 -27.54 11.85 6.83
N GLN A 64 -28.05 12.12 5.63
CA GLN A 64 -28.57 11.10 4.72
C GLN A 64 -27.44 10.10 4.48
N ARG A 65 -27.56 8.91 5.07
CA ARG A 65 -26.51 7.89 5.04
C ARG A 65 -26.33 7.47 3.58
N ASP A 66 -25.16 7.75 3.03
CA ASP A 66 -24.87 7.47 1.63
C ASP A 66 -25.17 6.00 1.30
N PRO A 67 -26.12 5.69 0.39
CA PRO A 67 -26.52 4.31 0.10
C PRO A 67 -25.38 3.43 -0.41
N ASN A 68 -24.31 4.05 -0.91
CA ASN A 68 -23.12 3.39 -1.42
C ASN A 68 -21.91 3.50 -0.47
N ALA A 69 -22.07 4.00 0.76
CA ALA A 69 -20.97 4.23 1.69
C ALA A 69 -20.13 2.96 1.95
N THR A 70 -20.79 1.82 2.17
CA THR A 70 -20.13 0.53 2.38
C THR A 70 -19.35 0.09 1.14
N LEU A 71 -19.92 0.24 -0.05
CA LEU A 71 -19.25 -0.11 -1.31
C LEU A 71 -18.03 0.78 -1.59
N ASN A 72 -18.16 2.07 -1.31
CA ASN A 72 -17.06 3.02 -1.45
C ASN A 72 -15.93 2.69 -0.46
N ALA A 73 -16.26 2.37 0.79
CA ALA A 73 -15.30 1.91 1.78
C ALA A 73 -14.63 0.59 1.37
N CYS A 74 -15.38 -0.37 0.83
CA CYS A 74 -14.84 -1.61 0.29
C CYS A 74 -13.81 -1.36 -0.83
N ARG A 75 -14.09 -0.44 -1.76
CA ARG A 75 -13.17 -0.09 -2.85
C ARG A 75 -11.91 0.60 -2.33
N GLU A 76 -12.04 1.50 -1.37
CA GLU A 76 -10.90 2.17 -0.74
C GLU A 76 -9.98 1.16 -0.04
N VAL A 77 -10.56 0.27 0.76
CA VAL A 77 -9.81 -0.82 1.42
C VAL A 77 -9.17 -1.74 0.37
N GLY A 78 -9.88 -2.07 -0.69
CA GLY A 78 -9.35 -2.88 -1.80
C GLY A 78 -8.08 -2.28 -2.40
N ARG A 79 -8.10 -0.99 -2.74
CA ARG A 79 -6.93 -0.26 -3.27
C ARG A 79 -5.77 -0.20 -2.30
N ALA A 80 -6.05 0.00 -1.01
CA ALA A 80 -5.02 0.02 0.01
C ALA A 80 -4.40 -1.37 0.24
N ILE A 81 -5.16 -2.46 0.05
CA ILE A 81 -4.59 -3.82 0.02
C ILE A 81 -3.69 -3.97 -1.22
N ASP A 82 -4.11 -3.50 -2.40
CA ASP A 82 -3.28 -3.56 -3.62
C ASP A 82 -1.92 -2.86 -3.42
N ASP A 83 -1.94 -1.68 -2.80
CA ASP A 83 -0.72 -0.92 -2.48
C ASP A 83 0.20 -1.70 -1.55
N LEU A 84 -0.30 -2.23 -0.43
CA LEU A 84 0.51 -3.04 0.48
C LEU A 84 1.03 -4.33 -0.15
N GLU A 85 0.23 -4.99 -0.98
CA GLU A 85 0.66 -6.19 -1.72
C GLU A 85 1.80 -5.86 -2.68
N SER A 86 1.82 -4.68 -3.30
CA SER A 86 2.90 -4.24 -4.18
C SER A 86 4.22 -3.97 -3.44
N ARG A 87 4.15 -3.65 -2.14
CA ARG A 87 5.32 -3.43 -1.27
C ARG A 87 5.98 -4.74 -0.85
N LEU A 88 5.25 -5.86 -0.79
CA LEU A 88 5.82 -7.15 -0.38
C LEU A 88 6.98 -7.62 -1.29
N PRO A 89 6.87 -7.61 -2.63
CA PRO A 89 8.00 -7.94 -3.51
C PRO A 89 9.20 -7.01 -3.35
N GLU A 90 8.99 -5.73 -3.06
CA GLU A 90 10.05 -4.78 -2.81
C GLU A 90 10.77 -5.07 -1.49
N LEU A 91 10.02 -5.37 -0.40
CA LEU A 91 10.59 -5.85 0.86
C LEU A 91 11.46 -7.10 0.63
N GLN A 92 10.96 -8.08 -0.12
CA GLN A 92 11.72 -9.29 -0.47
C GLN A 92 13.01 -9.00 -1.25
N ARG A 93 13.02 -7.95 -2.07
CA ARG A 93 14.24 -7.54 -2.80
C ARG A 93 15.26 -6.90 -1.85
N LEU A 94 14.80 -6.03 -0.95
CA LEU A 94 15.68 -5.41 0.06
C LEU A 94 16.27 -6.48 0.99
N GLN A 95 15.42 -7.38 1.50
CA GLN A 95 15.83 -8.50 2.34
C GLN A 95 16.90 -9.36 1.66
N ARG A 96 16.69 -9.76 0.39
CA ARG A 96 17.69 -10.52 -0.37
C ARG A 96 18.99 -9.75 -0.61
N SER A 97 18.91 -8.46 -0.90
CA SER A 97 20.10 -7.59 -1.06
C SER A 97 20.91 -7.48 0.24
N PHE A 98 20.23 -7.41 1.38
CA PHE A 98 20.86 -7.42 2.70
C PHE A 98 21.49 -8.78 3.03
N THR A 99 20.80 -9.89 2.77
CA THR A 99 21.35 -11.22 3.08
C THR A 99 22.55 -11.58 2.21
N SER A 100 22.56 -11.18 0.93
CA SER A 100 23.69 -11.38 0.02
C SER A 100 24.86 -10.43 0.26
N GLY A 101 24.67 -9.34 1.01
CA GLY A 101 25.66 -8.27 1.16
C GLY A 101 25.93 -7.51 -0.14
N THR A 102 25.08 -7.70 -1.17
CA THR A 102 25.20 -7.02 -2.45
C THR A 102 24.23 -5.85 -2.49
N GLY A 103 24.76 -4.63 -2.42
CA GLY A 103 23.97 -3.40 -2.37
C GLY A 103 23.93 -2.86 -0.94
N GLY A 104 24.09 -1.54 -0.79
CA GLY A 104 24.13 -0.84 0.49
C GLY A 104 22.79 -0.79 1.23
N THR A 105 21.98 -1.83 1.11
CA THR A 105 20.73 -1.99 1.85
C THR A 105 21.05 -2.11 3.32
N THR A 106 20.42 -1.26 4.14
CA THR A 106 20.64 -1.24 5.58
C THR A 106 19.49 -1.94 6.30
N ASN A 107 19.77 -2.50 7.48
CA ASN A 107 18.72 -3.10 8.31
C ASN A 107 17.60 -2.09 8.63
N ALA A 108 17.94 -0.81 8.82
CA ALA A 108 16.97 0.26 9.07
C ALA A 108 15.95 0.45 7.93
N GLN A 109 16.34 0.22 6.67
CA GLN A 109 15.42 0.30 5.53
C GLN A 109 14.44 -0.85 5.52
N ILE A 110 14.90 -2.07 5.81
CA ILE A 110 14.05 -3.26 5.93
C ILE A 110 13.07 -3.07 7.09
N ASP A 111 13.58 -2.67 8.27
CA ASP A 111 12.78 -2.40 9.46
C ASP A 111 11.68 -1.36 9.21
N GLY A 112 12.02 -0.23 8.57
CA GLY A 112 11.04 0.81 8.25
C GLY A 112 9.94 0.29 7.32
N MET A 113 10.32 -0.45 6.29
CA MET A 113 9.37 -1.01 5.34
C MET A 113 8.47 -2.08 5.96
N SER A 114 9.03 -2.99 6.77
CA SER A 114 8.26 -3.99 7.51
C SER A 114 7.31 -3.34 8.52
N ALA A 115 7.75 -2.30 9.24
CA ALA A 115 6.92 -1.56 10.19
C ALA A 115 5.74 -0.86 9.51
N ASP A 116 5.98 -0.25 8.35
CA ASP A 116 4.92 0.38 7.56
C ASP A 116 3.91 -0.64 7.03
N ILE A 117 4.38 -1.78 6.51
CA ILE A 117 3.50 -2.85 6.00
C ILE A 117 2.62 -3.39 7.14
N MET A 118 3.21 -3.65 8.31
CA MET A 118 2.45 -4.11 9.48
C MET A 118 1.42 -3.08 9.95
N THR A 119 1.82 -1.80 10.02
CA THR A 119 0.91 -0.71 10.41
C THR A 119 -0.23 -0.60 9.41
N GLY A 120 0.06 -0.71 8.12
CA GLY A 120 -0.92 -0.80 7.05
C GLY A 120 -1.89 -1.96 7.24
N PHE A 121 -1.40 -3.18 7.47
CA PHE A 121 -2.25 -4.35 7.67
C PHE A 121 -3.13 -4.24 8.92
N ARG A 122 -2.60 -3.74 10.05
CA ARG A 122 -3.41 -3.49 11.26
C ARG A 122 -4.53 -2.49 10.97
N GLY A 123 -4.19 -1.36 10.34
CA GLY A 123 -5.16 -0.35 9.96
C GLY A 123 -6.23 -0.86 8.99
N LEU A 124 -5.86 -1.70 8.02
CA LEU A 124 -6.80 -2.32 7.09
C LEU A 124 -7.67 -3.38 7.76
N ALA A 125 -7.13 -4.17 8.69
CA ALA A 125 -7.90 -5.14 9.44
C ALA A 125 -8.99 -4.46 10.27
N ASP A 126 -8.65 -3.33 10.92
CA ASP A 126 -9.61 -2.52 11.66
C ASP A 126 -10.67 -1.88 10.76
N ARG A 127 -10.29 -1.42 9.55
CA ARG A 127 -11.25 -0.91 8.55
C ARG A 127 -12.20 -2.01 8.09
N VAL A 128 -11.70 -3.20 7.73
CA VAL A 128 -12.52 -4.35 7.34
C VAL A 128 -13.46 -4.75 8.48
N ARG A 129 -12.97 -4.77 9.73
CA ARG A 129 -13.81 -5.05 10.90
C ARG A 129 -14.92 -4.01 11.08
N ARG A 130 -14.62 -2.72 10.92
CA ARG A 130 -15.62 -1.64 10.97
C ARG A 130 -16.66 -1.77 9.87
N ILE A 131 -16.24 -2.07 8.64
CA ILE A 131 -17.14 -2.31 7.51
C ILE A 131 -18.08 -3.48 7.82
N LYS A 132 -17.56 -4.61 8.33
CA LYS A 132 -18.35 -5.77 8.73
C LYS A 132 -19.38 -5.48 9.83
N GLY A 133 -19.12 -4.49 10.68
CA GLY A 133 -20.04 -4.04 11.72
C GLY A 133 -21.14 -3.08 11.25
N GLN A 134 -21.13 -2.64 9.99
CA GLN A 134 -22.16 -1.76 9.45
C GLN A 134 -23.46 -2.55 9.17
N PRO A 135 -24.65 -1.96 9.41
CA PRO A 135 -25.92 -2.66 9.16
C PRO A 135 -26.11 -3.05 7.69
N ASP A 136 -25.56 -2.24 6.77
CA ASP A 136 -25.64 -2.49 5.32
C ASP A 136 -24.63 -3.54 4.82
N ALA A 137 -23.71 -4.02 5.68
CA ALA A 137 -22.72 -5.02 5.30
C ALA A 137 -23.33 -6.42 5.08
N GLY A 138 -24.45 -6.72 5.76
CA GLY A 138 -25.19 -7.98 5.61
C GLY A 138 -26.13 -8.01 4.40
N ASN A 139 -26.26 -6.91 3.66
CA ASN A 139 -27.04 -6.89 2.43
C ASN A 139 -26.36 -7.77 1.37
N PRO A 140 -27.07 -8.67 0.66
CA PRO A 140 -26.50 -9.52 -0.39
C PRO A 140 -25.64 -8.76 -1.42
N ARG A 141 -25.97 -7.48 -1.69
CA ARG A 141 -25.20 -6.61 -2.60
C ARG A 141 -23.78 -6.30 -2.10
N ASN A 142 -23.60 -6.18 -0.79
CA ASN A 142 -22.34 -5.77 -0.16
C ASN A 142 -21.58 -6.95 0.45
N GLN A 143 -22.30 -7.96 0.94
CA GLN A 143 -21.75 -9.10 1.68
C GLN A 143 -20.61 -9.78 0.93
N ALA A 144 -20.80 -10.10 -0.36
CA ALA A 144 -19.78 -10.77 -1.16
C ALA A 144 -18.47 -9.96 -1.25
N GLN A 145 -18.55 -8.63 -1.36
CA GLN A 145 -17.37 -7.76 -1.43
C GLN A 145 -16.66 -7.69 -0.08
N VAL A 146 -17.43 -7.55 1.00
CA VAL A 146 -16.89 -7.50 2.37
C VAL A 146 -16.17 -8.81 2.72
N GLU A 147 -16.76 -9.95 2.38
CA GLU A 147 -16.13 -11.26 2.59
C GLU A 147 -14.88 -11.45 1.73
N ALA A 148 -14.91 -11.02 0.47
CA ALA A 148 -13.75 -11.09 -0.41
C ALA A 148 -12.57 -10.27 0.16
N LEU A 149 -12.84 -9.08 0.70
CA LEU A 149 -11.82 -8.24 1.36
C LEU A 149 -11.27 -8.88 2.63
N ASP A 150 -12.11 -9.46 3.49
CA ASP A 150 -11.68 -10.17 4.70
C ASP A 150 -10.78 -11.37 4.37
N ARG A 151 -11.11 -12.14 3.34
CA ARG A 151 -10.25 -13.25 2.88
C ARG A 151 -8.96 -12.73 2.27
N ARG A 152 -9.03 -11.65 1.49
CA ARG A 152 -7.86 -11.06 0.83
C ARG A 152 -6.86 -10.57 1.86
N ILE A 153 -7.26 -9.74 2.81
CA ILE A 153 -6.34 -9.19 3.82
C ILE A 153 -5.67 -10.29 4.65
N ARG A 154 -6.40 -11.35 5.02
CA ARG A 154 -5.81 -12.50 5.72
C ARG A 154 -4.72 -13.18 4.89
N ARG A 155 -4.96 -13.37 3.58
CA ARG A 155 -3.96 -13.93 2.68
C ARG A 155 -2.73 -13.02 2.57
N SER A 156 -2.92 -11.71 2.44
CA SER A 156 -1.81 -10.75 2.34
C SER A 156 -0.98 -10.72 3.63
N ILE A 157 -1.62 -10.77 4.80
CA ILE A 157 -0.95 -10.90 6.11
C ILE A 157 -0.14 -12.20 6.20
N ASN A 158 -0.73 -13.33 5.80
CA ASN A 158 -0.02 -14.61 5.80
C ASN A 158 1.19 -14.61 4.85
N ALA A 159 1.07 -13.98 3.67
CA ALA A 159 2.18 -13.84 2.72
C ALA A 159 3.32 -12.98 3.29
N PHE A 160 2.98 -11.92 4.03
CA PHE A 160 3.96 -11.11 4.77
C PHE A 160 4.66 -11.93 5.84
N GLN A 161 3.93 -12.66 6.69
CA GLN A 161 4.51 -13.53 7.72
C GLN A 161 5.43 -14.61 7.13
N GLN A 162 5.06 -15.17 5.97
CA GLN A 162 5.89 -16.13 5.27
C GLN A 162 7.20 -15.48 4.75
N THR A 163 7.10 -14.26 4.24
CA THR A 163 8.26 -13.46 3.79
C THR A 163 9.21 -13.18 4.95
N GLU A 164 8.70 -12.71 6.09
CA GLU A 164 9.49 -12.48 7.31
C GLU A 164 10.12 -13.78 7.84
N SER A 165 9.37 -14.89 7.86
CA SER A 165 9.92 -16.18 8.27
C SER A 165 11.02 -16.66 7.32
N GLN A 166 10.89 -16.44 6.02
CA GLN A 166 11.93 -16.78 5.06
C GLN A 166 13.17 -15.92 5.28
N PHE A 167 13.00 -14.61 5.45
CA PHE A 167 14.09 -13.69 5.71
C PHE A 167 14.85 -14.06 7.00
N ARG A 168 14.15 -14.39 8.09
CA ARG A 168 14.78 -14.88 9.33
C ARG A 168 15.67 -16.10 9.08
N ARG A 169 15.18 -17.09 8.32
CA ARG A 169 15.96 -18.29 7.96
C ARG A 169 17.19 -17.96 7.14
N GLU A 170 17.06 -17.08 6.14
CA GLU A 170 18.19 -16.65 5.31
C GLU A 170 19.24 -15.89 6.14
N VAL A 171 18.82 -15.04 7.07
CA VAL A 171 19.73 -14.32 7.97
C VAL A 171 20.46 -15.28 8.91
N GLN A 172 19.77 -16.28 9.46
CA GLN A 172 20.36 -17.33 10.31
C GLN A 172 21.40 -18.17 9.54
N GLU A 173 21.06 -18.60 8.33
CA GLU A 173 21.97 -19.39 7.48
C GLU A 173 23.24 -18.62 7.12
N GLN A 174 23.13 -17.32 6.84
CA GLN A 174 24.30 -16.48 6.58
C GLN A 174 25.15 -16.27 7.84
N GLN A 175 24.54 -16.13 9.02
CA GLN A 175 25.27 -16.09 10.28
C GLN A 175 26.01 -17.40 10.56
N ARG A 176 25.37 -18.55 10.31
CA ARG A 176 26.00 -19.87 10.43
C ARG A 176 27.26 -19.98 9.56
N ARG A 177 27.16 -19.56 8.29
CA ARG A 177 28.32 -19.53 7.37
C ARG A 177 29.43 -18.61 7.88
N GLN A 178 29.07 -17.42 8.39
CA GLN A 178 30.04 -16.48 8.90
C GLN A 178 30.74 -16.99 10.17
N TYR A 179 30.03 -17.73 11.03
CA TYR A 179 30.61 -18.42 12.18
C TYR A 179 31.61 -19.48 11.75
N LEU A 180 31.26 -20.33 10.77
CA LEU A 180 32.15 -21.37 10.24
C LEU A 180 33.44 -20.84 9.59
N ILE A 181 33.42 -19.62 9.04
CA ILE A 181 34.63 -18.98 8.52
C ILE A 181 35.61 -18.64 9.66
N VAL A 182 35.09 -18.27 10.83
CA VAL A 182 35.88 -17.89 12.01
C VAL A 182 36.27 -19.12 12.82
N ARG A 183 35.37 -20.10 12.93
CA ARG A 183 35.53 -21.34 13.69
C ARG A 183 35.09 -22.55 12.83
N PRO A 184 35.98 -23.09 11.98
CA PRO A 184 35.65 -24.15 11.04
C PRO A 184 35.27 -25.49 11.68
N ASP A 185 35.69 -25.71 12.92
CA ASP A 185 35.49 -26.91 13.73
C ASP A 185 34.24 -26.86 14.62
N ALA A 186 33.41 -25.82 14.45
CA ALA A 186 32.18 -25.63 15.23
C ALA A 186 31.20 -26.80 15.08
N THR A 187 30.69 -27.30 16.20
CA THR A 187 29.65 -28.33 16.23
C THR A 187 28.29 -27.75 15.80
N GLU A 188 27.36 -28.61 15.37
CA GLU A 188 26.01 -28.16 15.00
C GLU A 188 25.27 -27.50 16.16
N GLN A 189 25.49 -27.98 17.38
CA GLN A 189 24.91 -27.43 18.59
C GLN A 189 25.43 -26.01 18.85
N GLU A 190 26.74 -25.79 18.76
CA GLU A 190 27.34 -24.45 18.91
C GLU A 190 26.85 -23.47 17.82
N LEU A 191 26.62 -23.97 16.60
CA LEU A 191 26.07 -23.15 15.52
C LEU A 191 24.61 -22.78 15.76
N GLN A 192 23.80 -23.68 16.33
CA GLN A 192 22.43 -23.36 16.72
C GLN A 192 22.43 -22.33 17.86
N GLU A 193 23.21 -22.56 18.91
CA GLU A 193 23.34 -21.62 20.05
C GLU A 193 23.82 -20.24 19.60
N ALA A 194 24.72 -20.15 18.62
CA ALA A 194 25.20 -18.88 18.10
C ALA A 194 24.23 -18.16 17.14
N THR A 195 23.24 -18.86 16.56
CA THR A 195 22.32 -18.32 15.54
C THR A 195 20.88 -18.15 16.01
N GLU A 196 20.51 -18.78 17.12
CA GLU A 196 19.22 -18.55 17.78
C GLU A 196 19.11 -17.10 18.27
N ALA A 197 17.88 -16.60 18.37
CA ALA A 197 17.67 -15.24 18.85
C ALA A 197 17.99 -15.17 20.34
N GLY A 198 18.94 -14.30 20.69
CA GLY A 198 19.58 -14.30 22.01
C GLY A 198 20.86 -15.12 22.09
N GLY A 199 21.29 -15.74 20.99
CA GLY A 199 22.60 -16.38 20.87
C GLY A 199 23.71 -15.39 21.23
N ASP A 200 24.56 -15.80 22.18
CA ASP A 200 25.49 -14.91 22.84
C ASP A 200 26.45 -14.29 21.82
N GLN A 201 26.28 -13.00 21.54
CA GLN A 201 27.31 -12.20 20.84
C GLN A 201 28.68 -12.36 21.52
N GLN A 202 28.69 -12.77 22.78
CA GLN A 202 29.87 -13.12 23.55
C GLN A 202 30.59 -14.38 23.03
N ILE A 203 29.87 -15.43 22.62
CA ILE A 203 30.46 -16.65 22.03
C ILE A 203 31.17 -16.30 20.72
N PHE A 204 30.54 -15.45 19.90
CA PHE A 204 31.17 -14.97 18.67
C PHE A 204 32.43 -14.15 18.96
N GLN A 205 32.40 -13.28 19.97
CA GLN A 205 33.57 -12.51 20.39
C GLN A 205 34.70 -13.41 20.90
N GLN A 206 34.40 -14.46 21.67
CA GLN A 206 35.40 -15.44 22.12
C GLN A 206 36.01 -16.22 20.95
N ALA A 207 35.19 -16.66 19.98
CA ALA A 207 35.69 -17.32 18.78
C ALA A 207 36.65 -16.43 17.98
N LEU A 208 36.38 -15.12 17.92
CA LEU A 208 37.25 -14.15 17.24
C LEU A 208 38.57 -13.89 17.97
N LEU A 209 38.60 -13.99 19.30
CA LEU A 209 39.84 -13.85 20.08
C LEU A 209 40.83 -14.98 19.80
N ASN A 210 40.31 -16.18 19.51
CA ASN A 210 41.10 -17.36 19.18
C ASN A 210 41.46 -17.46 17.69
N ALA A 211 40.84 -16.65 16.83
CA ALA A 211 41.11 -16.64 15.40
C ALA A 211 42.31 -15.73 15.09
N ASP A 212 43.37 -16.29 14.49
CA ASP A 212 44.56 -15.55 14.03
C ASP A 212 44.28 -14.46 12.96
N ARG A 213 43.03 -14.33 12.50
CA ARG A 213 42.62 -13.46 11.38
C ARG A 213 41.96 -12.16 11.83
N ARG A 214 42.67 -11.34 12.61
CA ARG A 214 42.15 -10.10 13.24
C ARG A 214 41.44 -9.11 12.28
N GLY A 215 41.90 -8.95 11.04
CA GLY A 215 41.27 -8.04 10.06
C GLY A 215 39.94 -8.57 9.50
N GLN A 216 39.87 -9.87 9.21
CA GLN A 216 38.62 -10.53 8.78
C GLN A 216 37.63 -10.64 9.94
N ALA A 217 38.15 -10.78 11.16
CA ALA A 217 37.37 -10.87 12.39
C ALA A 217 36.51 -9.61 12.66
N GLN A 218 37.04 -8.41 12.42
CA GLN A 218 36.29 -7.17 12.64
C GLN A 218 35.09 -6.99 11.68
N SER A 219 35.29 -7.32 10.39
CA SER A 219 34.21 -7.29 9.40
C SER A 219 33.16 -8.36 9.68
N ALA A 220 33.58 -9.58 10.04
CA ALA A 220 32.69 -10.67 10.42
C ALA A 220 31.84 -10.30 11.64
N LEU A 221 32.46 -9.72 12.68
CA LEU A 221 31.77 -9.25 13.89
C LEU A 221 30.68 -8.22 13.58
N ARG A 222 31.00 -7.23 12.74
CA ARG A 222 30.04 -6.19 12.34
C ARG A 222 28.85 -6.80 11.60
N ASN A 223 29.11 -7.66 10.62
CA ASN A 223 28.05 -8.34 9.86
C ASN A 223 27.16 -9.20 10.76
N VAL A 224 27.75 -9.90 11.74
CA VAL A 224 27.00 -10.73 12.70
C VAL A 224 26.12 -9.87 13.59
N ARG A 225 26.64 -8.75 14.12
CA ARG A 225 25.84 -7.81 14.92
C ARG A 225 24.65 -7.27 14.12
N GLU A 226 24.89 -6.78 12.91
CA GLU A 226 23.83 -6.23 12.05
C GLU A 226 22.76 -7.28 11.73
N ARG A 227 23.14 -8.54 11.51
CA ARG A 227 22.22 -9.65 11.26
C ARG A 227 21.49 -10.12 12.52
N HIS A 228 22.15 -10.10 13.67
CA HIS A 228 21.53 -10.42 14.96
C HIS A 228 20.46 -9.40 15.31
N ASP A 229 20.76 -8.10 15.13
CA ASP A 229 19.78 -7.03 15.32
C ASP A 229 18.57 -7.21 14.39
N ALA A 230 18.79 -7.62 13.13
CA ALA A 230 17.71 -7.96 12.20
C ALA A 230 16.82 -9.10 12.72
N ILE A 231 17.39 -10.18 13.26
CA ILE A 231 16.59 -11.29 13.84
C ILE A 231 15.72 -10.79 15.00
N ILE A 232 16.30 -10.03 15.93
CA ILE A 232 15.55 -9.50 17.09
C ILE A 232 14.37 -8.64 16.63
N LYS A 233 14.54 -7.88 15.55
CA LYS A 233 13.48 -7.03 14.99
C LYS A 233 12.35 -7.85 14.40
N ILE A 234 12.68 -8.88 13.61
CA ILE A 234 11.70 -9.81 13.02
C ILE A 234 10.91 -10.55 14.10
N GLU A 235 11.50 -10.83 15.26
CA GLU A 235 10.79 -11.51 16.35
C GLU A 235 9.85 -10.60 17.14
N ARG A 236 10.04 -9.28 17.06
CA ARG A 236 9.18 -8.29 17.71
C ARG A 236 8.06 -7.79 16.81
N SER A 237 8.17 -8.00 15.49
CA SER A 237 7.20 -7.61 14.47
C SER A 237 6.01 -8.56 14.39
#